data_AF-A0A9E4ALK5-F1
#
_entry.id   AF-A0A9E4ALK5-F1
#
_cell.length_a   1.000
_cell.length_b   1.000
_cell.length_c   1.000
_cell.angle_alpha   90.00
_cell.angle_beta   90.00
_cell.angle_gamma   90.00
#
_symmetry.space_group_name_H-M   'P 1'
#
loop_
_entity.id
_entity.type
_entity.pdbx_description
1 polymer ?
#
loop_
_entity_poly.entity_id
_entity_poly.type
_entity_poly.pdbx_seq_one_letter_code
_entity_poly.pdbx_strand_id
1 'polypeptide(L)'
;MYGPAGTAVLFNIGVLHTATTRPTPAERKTVQVYYGHPNRRYLSEDSIIPVELWRDHPDPEARAFYGVLNNKTRDYLERTASRDALSFEDTLALLRELDVKHHKRPE
;
A
#
# COMPACT_ATOMS: atom_id res chain seq x y z
N MET A 1 -0.22 10.96 18.70
CA MET A 1 -1.25 11.65 17.88
C MET A 1 -2.55 11.62 18.63
N TYR A 2 -3.16 12.78 18.85
CA TYR A 2 -4.46 12.95 19.50
C TYR A 2 -5.41 13.63 18.53
N GLY A 3 -6.65 13.17 18.47
CA GLY A 3 -7.68 13.75 17.63
C GLY A 3 -8.84 12.78 17.39
N PRO A 4 -10.00 13.29 16.95
CA PRO A 4 -11.12 12.46 16.53
C PRO A 4 -10.77 11.63 15.29
N ALA A 5 -11.61 10.64 14.98
CA ALA A 5 -11.52 9.88 13.73
C ALA A 5 -11.52 10.82 12.51
N GLY A 6 -10.64 10.54 11.54
CA GLY A 6 -10.42 11.41 10.38
C GLY A 6 -9.29 12.44 10.56
N THR A 7 -8.74 12.58 11.77
CA THR A 7 -7.53 13.39 11.98
C THR A 7 -6.34 12.71 11.29
N ALA A 8 -5.51 13.48 10.57
CA ALA A 8 -4.27 13.03 9.96
C ALA A 8 -3.07 13.79 10.55
N VAL A 9 -1.89 13.15 10.57
CA VAL A 9 -0.60 13.80 10.83
C VAL A 9 0.31 13.50 9.64
N LEU A 10 0.86 14.56 9.05
CA LEU A 10 1.95 14.47 8.10
C LEU A 10 3.27 14.65 8.84
N PHE A 11 4.21 13.72 8.65
CA PHE A 11 5.53 13.83 9.25
C PHE A 11 6.60 13.36 8.26
N ASN A 12 7.83 13.86 8.45
CA ASN A 12 8.98 13.43 7.67
C ASN A 12 9.49 12.08 8.19
N ILE A 13 9.71 11.11 7.30
CA ILE A 13 10.16 9.75 7.64
C ILE A 13 11.49 9.73 8.43
N GLY A 14 12.33 10.77 8.30
CA GLY A 14 13.57 10.90 9.06
C GLY A 14 13.39 11.34 10.52
N VAL A 15 12.17 11.71 10.93
CA VAL A 15 11.88 12.11 12.32
C VAL A 15 11.69 10.87 13.18
N LEU A 16 12.38 10.80 14.32
CA LEU A 16 12.17 9.77 15.31
C LEU A 16 10.74 9.86 15.87
N HIS A 17 10.00 8.77 15.76
CA HIS A 17 8.65 8.65 16.29
C HIS A 17 8.42 7.22 16.77
N THR A 18 7.48 7.05 17.71
CA THR A 18 7.10 5.74 18.24
C THR A 18 5.62 5.70 18.57
N ALA A 19 5.06 4.49 18.60
CA ALA A 19 3.71 4.28 19.11
C ALA A 19 3.73 4.36 20.64
N THR A 20 2.78 5.11 21.20
CA THR A 20 2.52 5.09 22.64
C THR A 20 1.27 4.27 22.91
N THR A 21 1.35 3.39 23.92
CA THR A 21 0.19 2.68 24.44
C THR A 21 -0.37 3.44 25.64
N ARG A 22 -1.69 3.34 25.83
CA ARG A 22 -2.39 3.88 27.01
C ARG A 22 -3.35 2.80 27.50
N PRO A 23 -3.53 2.60 28.81
CA PRO A 23 -4.62 1.77 29.32
C PRO A 23 -5.97 2.37 28.90
N THR A 24 -6.70 1.68 28.03
CA THR A 24 -8.04 2.08 27.58
C THR A 24 -8.82 0.83 27.15
N PRO A 25 -10.15 0.76 27.41
CA PRO A 25 -11.00 -0.30 26.85
C PRO A 25 -11.29 -0.10 25.36
N ALA A 26 -11.02 1.09 24.81
CA ALA A 26 -11.26 1.40 23.41
C ALA A 26 -10.07 0.97 22.52
N GLU A 27 -10.37 0.28 21.42
CA GLU A 27 -9.37 -0.05 20.40
C GLU A 27 -8.93 1.20 19.63
N ARG A 28 -7.63 1.32 19.34
CA ARG A 28 -7.08 2.37 18.46
C ARG A 28 -6.73 1.78 17.10
N LYS A 29 -7.43 2.22 16.05
CA LYS A 29 -7.11 1.89 14.65
C LYS A 29 -6.44 3.08 13.96
N THR A 30 -5.40 2.81 13.18
CA THR A 30 -4.69 3.82 12.39
C THR A 30 -4.33 3.25 11.03
N VAL A 31 -4.46 4.07 9.99
CA VAL A 31 -3.91 3.79 8.66
C VAL A 31 -2.67 4.64 8.49
N GLN A 32 -1.58 4.02 8.02
CA GLN A 32 -0.34 4.70 7.69
C GLN A 32 -0.12 4.63 6.19
N VAL A 33 0.12 5.77 5.56
CA VAL A 33 0.41 5.86 4.13
C VAL A 33 1.76 6.55 3.98
N TYR A 34 2.69 5.89 3.28
CA TYR A 34 4.02 6.41 3.04
C TYR A 34 4.17 6.78 1.57
N TYR A 35 4.50 8.04 1.31
CA TYR A 35 4.71 8.54 -0.04
C TYR A 35 6.21 8.68 -0.32
N GLY A 36 6.66 8.05 -1.40
CA GLY A 36 8.02 8.17 -1.91
C GLY A 36 8.18 9.39 -2.83
N HIS A 37 9.43 9.73 -3.13
CA HIS A 37 9.72 10.76 -4.13
C HIS A 37 9.46 10.21 -5.54
N PRO A 38 8.78 10.95 -6.45
CA PRO A 38 8.38 10.44 -7.77
C PRO A 38 9.57 10.03 -8.65
N ASN A 39 10.68 10.77 -8.53
CA ASN A 39 11.91 10.49 -9.29
C ASN A 39 12.89 9.55 -8.58
N ARG A 40 12.41 8.73 -7.63
CA ARG A 40 13.21 7.71 -6.93
C ARG A 40 12.52 6.36 -7.03
N ARG A 41 13.26 5.30 -6.69
CA ARG A 41 12.66 3.98 -6.54
C ARG A 41 11.54 4.02 -5.51
N TYR A 42 10.49 3.25 -5.76
CA TYR A 42 9.39 3.02 -4.81
C TYR A 42 9.93 2.63 -3.43
N LEU A 43 9.21 3.05 -2.38
CA LEU A 43 9.67 2.93 -0.99
C LEU A 43 9.55 1.51 -0.42
N SER A 44 8.54 0.75 -0.85
CA SER A 44 8.22 -0.55 -0.27
C SER A 44 7.49 -1.48 -1.25
N GLU A 45 7.58 -2.79 -1.00
CA GLU A 45 6.84 -3.86 -1.68
C GLU A 45 5.52 -4.22 -0.96
N ASP A 46 5.08 -3.42 0.02
CA ASP A 46 3.98 -3.83 0.91
C ASP A 46 2.60 -3.70 0.25
N SER A 47 2.40 -2.66 -0.55
CA SER A 47 1.12 -2.34 -1.17
C SER A 47 1.04 -2.78 -2.63
N ILE A 48 -0.18 -3.02 -3.12
CA ILE A 48 -0.47 -3.09 -4.56
C ILE A 48 -1.16 -1.80 -4.94
N ILE A 49 -0.81 -1.25 -6.11
CA ILE A 49 -1.43 -0.03 -6.62
C ILE A 49 -2.52 -0.40 -7.65
N PRO A 50 -3.80 -0.08 -7.38
CA PRO A 50 -4.90 -0.30 -8.32
C PRO A 50 -4.69 0.41 -9.65
N VAL A 51 -5.11 -0.22 -10.75
CA VAL A 51 -4.96 0.30 -12.12
C VAL A 51 -5.76 1.59 -12.34
N GLU A 52 -6.83 1.76 -11.59
CA GLU A 52 -7.71 2.93 -11.58
C GLU A 52 -6.98 4.18 -11.09
N LEU A 53 -5.88 4.05 -10.35
CA LEU A 53 -5.11 5.17 -9.81
C LEU A 53 -3.97 5.62 -10.73
N TRP A 54 -3.40 4.71 -11.54
CA TRP A 54 -2.19 5.03 -12.32
C TRP A 54 -2.32 4.83 -13.83
N ARG A 55 -3.13 3.87 -14.29
CA ARG A 55 -3.31 3.57 -15.72
C ARG A 55 -4.55 4.28 -16.25
N ASP A 56 -5.66 4.09 -15.56
CA ASP A 56 -7.00 4.46 -16.04
C ASP A 56 -7.50 5.77 -15.43
N HIS A 57 -6.75 6.36 -14.50
CA HIS A 57 -7.13 7.61 -13.84
C HIS A 57 -7.19 8.76 -14.86
N PRO A 58 -8.22 9.63 -14.86
CA PRO A 58 -8.34 10.71 -15.84
C PRO A 58 -7.25 11.77 -15.68
N ASP A 59 -6.86 12.09 -14.44
CA ASP A 59 -5.84 13.10 -14.14
C ASP A 59 -4.41 12.56 -14.39
N PRO A 60 -3.61 13.20 -15.26
CA PRO A 60 -2.21 12.82 -15.50
C PRO A 60 -1.31 12.95 -14.27
N GLU A 61 -1.57 13.87 -13.34
CA GLU A 61 -0.75 14.03 -12.14
C GLU A 61 -0.95 12.85 -11.18
N ALA A 62 -2.20 12.46 -10.93
CA ALA A 62 -2.50 11.24 -10.21
C ALA A 62 -1.84 10.00 -10.87
N ARG A 63 -1.89 9.90 -12.21
CA ARG A 63 -1.21 8.80 -12.91
C ARG A 63 0.30 8.80 -12.68
N ALA A 64 0.94 9.95 -12.76
CA ALA A 64 2.37 10.07 -12.50
C ALA A 64 2.73 9.73 -11.04
N PHE A 65 1.90 10.15 -10.08
CA PHE A 65 2.10 9.90 -8.66
C PHE A 65 1.97 8.41 -8.30
N TYR A 66 0.89 7.77 -8.72
CA TYR A 66 0.63 6.35 -8.43
C TYR A 66 1.39 5.40 -9.38
N GLY A 67 1.93 5.90 -10.49
CA GLY A 67 2.67 5.12 -11.49
C GLY A 67 4.08 4.68 -11.07
N VAL A 68 4.55 5.06 -9.88
CA VAL A 68 5.84 4.58 -9.32
C VAL A 68 5.65 3.17 -8.75
N LEU A 69 5.41 2.20 -9.64
CA LEU A 69 5.02 0.84 -9.27
C LEU A 69 6.17 0.08 -8.58
N ASN A 70 5.82 -0.70 -7.57
CA ASN A 70 6.72 -1.68 -6.95
C ASN A 70 6.69 -3.03 -7.71
N ASN A 71 7.58 -3.96 -7.35
CA ASN A 71 7.62 -5.24 -8.03
C ASN A 71 6.39 -6.08 -7.72
N LYS A 72 5.87 -6.01 -6.49
CA LYS A 72 4.65 -6.71 -6.11
C LYS A 72 3.45 -6.34 -7.00
N THR A 73 3.30 -5.06 -7.33
CA THR A 73 2.25 -4.60 -8.24
C THR A 73 2.49 -5.13 -9.66
N ARG A 74 3.73 -5.07 -10.16
CA ARG A 74 4.07 -5.62 -11.48
C ARG A 74 3.78 -7.12 -11.58
N ASP A 75 4.18 -7.89 -10.58
CA ASP A 75 3.96 -9.34 -10.52
C ASP A 75 2.48 -9.69 -10.40
N TYR A 76 1.72 -8.91 -9.61
CA TYR A 76 0.27 -9.07 -9.52
C TYR A 76 -0.40 -8.85 -10.88
N LEU A 77 -0.01 -7.78 -11.59
CA LEU A 77 -0.54 -7.47 -12.91
C LEU A 77 -0.16 -8.55 -13.93
N GLU A 78 1.08 -9.03 -13.95
CA GLU A 78 1.52 -10.12 -14.83
C GLU A 78 0.68 -11.40 -14.63
N ARG A 79 0.42 -11.76 -13.36
CA ARG A 79 -0.34 -12.96 -13.02
C ARG A 79 -1.85 -12.84 -13.28
N THR A 80 -2.36 -11.63 -13.37
CA THR A 80 -3.81 -11.35 -13.56
C THR A 80 -4.15 -10.83 -14.96
N ALA A 81 -3.16 -10.44 -15.77
CA ALA A 81 -3.36 -9.79 -17.07
C ALA A 81 -4.24 -10.56 -18.06
N SER A 82 -4.24 -11.89 -17.98
CA SER A 82 -4.99 -12.79 -18.88
C SER A 82 -6.10 -13.57 -18.17
N ARG A 83 -6.38 -13.26 -16.91
CA ARG A 83 -7.41 -13.94 -16.12
C ARG A 83 -8.70 -13.13 -16.17
N ASP A 84 -9.83 -13.82 -16.24
CA ASP A 84 -11.11 -13.23 -15.82
C ASP A 84 -11.00 -12.76 -14.35
N ALA A 85 -11.93 -11.91 -13.93
CA ALA A 85 -11.97 -11.41 -12.56
C ALA A 85 -11.87 -12.58 -11.56
N LEU A 86 -10.76 -12.63 -10.81
CA LEU A 86 -10.53 -13.66 -9.81
C LEU A 86 -11.61 -13.59 -8.73
N SER A 87 -11.95 -14.75 -8.16
CA SER A 87 -12.75 -14.77 -6.94
C SER A 87 -12.01 -14.04 -5.81
N PHE A 88 -12.75 -13.65 -4.77
CA PHE A 88 -12.13 -13.03 -3.59
C PHE A 88 -11.10 -13.95 -2.95
N GLU A 89 -11.41 -15.24 -2.79
CA GLU A 89 -10.51 -16.23 -2.20
C GLU A 89 -9.24 -16.44 -3.04
N ASP A 90 -9.38 -16.56 -4.36
CA ASP A 90 -8.22 -16.69 -5.26
C ASP A 90 -7.36 -15.43 -5.26
N THR A 91 -8.00 -14.26 -5.15
CA THR A 91 -7.28 -12.99 -4.98
C THR A 91 -6.48 -12.99 -3.69
N LEU A 92 -7.08 -13.38 -2.56
CA LEU A 92 -6.38 -13.45 -1.28
C LEU A 92 -5.22 -14.44 -1.31
N ALA A 93 -5.41 -15.62 -1.90
CA ALA A 93 -4.35 -16.62 -2.05
C ALA A 93 -3.17 -16.07 -2.86
N LEU A 94 -3.46 -15.44 -4.01
CA LEU A 94 -2.46 -14.79 -4.84
C LEU A 94 -1.70 -13.68 -4.10
N LEU A 95 -2.42 -12.82 -3.36
CA LEU A 95 -1.80 -11.76 -2.57
C LEU A 95 -0.86 -12.31 -1.50
N ARG A 96 -1.25 -13.43 -0.87
CA ARG A 96 -0.42 -14.10 0.13
C ARG A 96 0.85 -14.70 -0.49
N GLU A 97 0.75 -15.33 -1.66
CA GLU A 97 1.93 -15.83 -2.39
C GLU A 97 2.90 -14.70 -2.72
N LEU A 98 2.38 -13.56 -3.17
CA LEU A 98 3.19 -12.38 -3.45
C LEU A 98 3.82 -11.81 -2.18
N ASP A 99 3.09 -11.79 -1.06
CA ASP A 99 3.65 -11.38 0.24
C ASP A 99 4.85 -12.24 0.64
N VAL A 100 4.76 -13.56 0.44
CA VAL A 100 5.89 -14.47 0.70
C VAL A 100 7.04 -14.19 -0.26
N LYS A 101 6.77 -14.10 -1.57
CA LYS A 101 7.78 -13.80 -2.61
C LYS A 101 8.55 -12.50 -2.33
N HIS A 102 7.88 -11.46 -1.83
CA HIS A 102 8.48 -10.16 -1.55
C HIS A 102 8.92 -9.98 -0.09
N HIS A 103 9.03 -11.07 0.67
CA HIS A 103 9.48 -11.09 2.06
C HIS A 103 8.67 -10.16 2.98
N LYS A 104 7.36 -10.07 2.74
CA LYS A 104 6.39 -9.36 3.60
C LYS A 104 5.70 -10.28 4.60
N ARG A 105 5.72 -11.59 4.34
CA ARG A 105 5.28 -12.62 5.29
C ARG A 105 6.26 -13.79 5.31
N PRO A 106 6.41 -14.49 6.46
CA PRO A 106 7.09 -15.78 6.49
C PRO A 106 6.34 -16.83 5.67
N GLU A 107 7.07 -17.85 5.22
CA GLU A 107 6.52 -19.03 4.52
C GLU A 107 5.51 -19.81 5.38
#